data_AF-A0A0Q5TVN3-F1
#
_entry.id   AF-A0A0Q5TVN3-F1
#
_cell.length_a   1.000
_cell.length_b   1.000
_cell.length_c   1.000
_cell.angle_alpha   90.00
_cell.angle_beta   90.00
_cell.angle_gamma   90.00
#
_symmetry.space_group_name_H-M   'P 1'
#
loop_
_entity.id
_entity.type
_entity.pdbx_description
1 polymer ?
#
loop_
_entity_poly.entity_id
_entity_poly.type
_entity_poly.pdbx_seq_one_letter_code
_entity_poly.pdbx_strand_id
1 'polypeptide(L)'
;MSVNIGLMIWKEMKHKNISVSEIAAALEISKTKVQELLNTATIDIITLVRISEFLDYNFFSYYESGKAFSKIELHEKKRLAAEVNRLKALLIEKTKALELQERLNKVQLNTISLLERGQFS
;
A
#
# COMPACT_ATOMS: atom_id res chain seq x y z
N MET A 1 -17.98 11.07 -14.42
CA MET A 1 -18.13 12.30 -13.61
C MET A 1 -16.76 12.97 -13.53
N SER A 2 -16.66 14.26 -13.84
CA SER A 2 -15.42 15.01 -13.63
C SER A 2 -15.29 15.37 -12.15
N VAL A 3 -14.14 15.08 -11.55
CA VAL A 3 -13.82 15.50 -10.18
C VAL A 3 -13.61 17.02 -10.20
N ASN A 4 -14.29 17.75 -9.31
CA ASN A 4 -13.98 19.15 -9.03
C ASN A 4 -13.04 19.21 -7.82
N ILE A 5 -11.76 19.47 -8.07
CA ILE A 5 -10.73 19.37 -7.03
C ILE A 5 -10.82 20.47 -5.98
N GLY A 6 -11.17 21.71 -6.38
CA GLY A 6 -11.34 22.82 -5.44
C GLY A 6 -12.42 22.52 -4.41
N LEU A 7 -13.53 21.90 -4.84
CA LEU A 7 -14.58 21.46 -3.93
C LEU A 7 -14.13 20.33 -2.99
N MET A 8 -13.30 19.39 -3.47
CA MET A 8 -12.79 18.33 -2.60
C MET A 8 -11.85 18.89 -1.53
N ILE A 9 -10.96 19.83 -1.91
CA ILE A 9 -10.08 20.53 -0.97
C ILE A 9 -10.92 21.29 0.06
N TRP A 10 -11.95 22.02 -0.38
CA TRP A 10 -12.84 22.74 0.54
C TRP A 10 -13.52 21.80 1.56
N LYS A 11 -14.00 20.63 1.11
CA LYS A 11 -14.62 19.64 2.01
C LYS A 11 -13.63 19.15 3.06
N GLU A 12 -12.41 18.84 2.67
CA GLU A 12 -11.39 18.38 3.61
C GLU A 12 -10.97 19.49 4.59
N MET A 13 -10.83 20.73 4.11
CA MET A 13 -10.61 21.88 4.99
C MET A 13 -11.71 22.00 6.05
N LYS A 14 -12.98 21.86 5.65
CA LYS A 14 -14.11 21.89 6.59
C LYS A 14 -14.09 20.74 7.58
N HIS A 15 -13.75 19.54 7.12
CA HIS A 15 -13.61 18.37 7.97
C HIS A 15 -12.51 18.55 9.03
N LYS A 16 -11.38 19.16 8.65
CA LYS A 16 -10.23 19.42 9.56
C LYS A 16 -10.31 20.76 10.30
N ASN A 17 -11.41 21.51 10.15
CA ASN A 17 -11.61 22.84 10.72
C ASN A 17 -10.51 23.87 10.36
N ILE A 18 -9.95 23.76 9.15
CA ILE A 18 -8.91 24.64 8.62
C ILE A 18 -9.54 25.79 7.83
N SER A 19 -9.09 27.01 8.10
CA SER A 19 -9.58 28.22 7.45
C SER A 19 -8.84 28.54 6.14
N VAL A 20 -9.47 29.37 5.31
CA VAL A 20 -8.85 29.95 4.10
C VAL A 20 -7.57 30.72 4.45
N SER A 21 -7.51 31.34 5.62
CA SER A 21 -6.34 32.12 6.05
C SER A 21 -5.13 31.22 6.32
N GLU A 22 -5.36 30.05 6.90
CA GLU A 22 -4.30 29.07 7.19
C GLU A 22 -3.73 28.47 5.91
N ILE A 23 -4.58 28.11 4.95
CA ILE A 23 -4.13 27.67 3.62
C ILE A 23 -3.36 28.78 2.90
N ALA A 24 -3.86 30.02 2.95
CA ALA A 24 -3.20 31.16 2.32
C ALA A 24 -1.78 31.36 2.87
N ALA A 25 -1.62 31.25 4.20
CA ALA A 25 -0.31 31.32 4.85
C ALA A 25 0.60 30.15 4.44
N ALA A 26 0.10 28.91 4.45
CA ALA A 26 0.88 27.73 4.10
C ALA A 26 1.35 27.71 2.63
N LEU A 27 0.52 28.26 1.73
CA LEU A 27 0.82 28.33 0.31
C LEU A 27 1.57 29.61 -0.09
N GLU A 28 1.72 30.57 0.82
CA GLU A 28 2.28 31.90 0.56
C GLU A 28 1.54 32.65 -0.56
N ILE A 29 0.21 32.56 -0.57
CA ILE A 29 -0.66 33.23 -1.54
C ILE A 29 -1.75 34.05 -0.85
N SER A 30 -2.42 34.93 -1.60
CA SER A 30 -3.50 35.75 -1.04
C SER A 30 -4.75 34.90 -0.73
N LYS A 31 -5.56 35.33 0.26
CA LYS A 31 -6.84 34.69 0.58
C LYS A 31 -7.79 34.67 -0.61
N THR A 32 -7.77 35.71 -1.44
CA THR A 32 -8.53 35.79 -2.69
C THR A 32 -8.10 34.68 -3.66
N LYS A 33 -6.79 34.44 -3.79
CA LYS A 33 -6.26 33.37 -4.64
C LYS A 33 -6.68 31.98 -4.15
N VAL A 34 -6.70 31.77 -2.83
CA VAL A 34 -7.23 30.53 -2.25
C VAL A 34 -8.72 30.37 -2.59
N GLN A 35 -9.53 31.43 -2.45
CA GLN A 35 -10.95 31.35 -2.81
C GLN A 35 -11.16 31.04 -4.30
N GLU A 36 -10.39 31.66 -5.19
CA GLU A 36 -10.40 31.32 -6.62
C GLU A 36 -10.10 29.84 -6.84
N LEU A 37 -9.04 29.32 -6.22
CA LEU A 37 -8.61 27.92 -6.31
C LEU A 37 -9.69 26.95 -5.82
N LEU A 38 -10.39 27.28 -4.73
CA LEU A 38 -11.47 26.43 -4.22
C LEU A 38 -12.70 26.40 -5.15
N ASN A 39 -12.84 27.40 -6.03
CA ASN A 39 -13.91 27.49 -7.02
C ASN A 39 -13.55 26.85 -8.37
N THR A 40 -12.28 26.47 -8.60
CA THR A 40 -11.86 25.84 -9.85
C THR A 40 -11.99 24.31 -9.81
N ALA A 41 -12.38 23.73 -10.95
CA ALA A 41 -12.47 22.28 -11.09
C ALA A 41 -11.09 21.60 -11.20
N THR A 42 -10.08 22.35 -11.65
CA THR A 42 -8.71 21.90 -11.86
C THR A 42 -7.74 22.76 -11.06
N ILE A 43 -6.54 22.21 -10.86
CA ILE A 43 -5.44 22.82 -10.13
C ILE A 43 -4.15 22.26 -10.73
N ASP A 44 -3.06 23.03 -10.68
CA ASP A 44 -1.75 22.50 -11.06
C ASP A 44 -1.24 21.50 -10.02
N ILE A 45 -0.36 20.59 -10.47
CA ILE A 45 0.12 19.48 -9.65
C ILE A 45 0.93 19.97 -8.45
N ILE A 46 1.76 21.01 -8.62
CA ILE A 46 2.64 21.52 -7.56
C ILE A 46 1.80 22.08 -6.42
N THR A 47 0.79 22.88 -6.74
CA THR A 47 -0.13 23.41 -5.73
C THR A 47 -0.93 22.28 -5.05
N LEU A 48 -1.37 21.27 -5.80
CA LEU A 48 -2.07 20.13 -5.22
C LEU A 48 -1.19 19.32 -4.26
N VAL A 49 0.09 19.12 -4.57
CA VAL A 49 1.05 18.48 -3.67
C VAL A 49 1.16 19.28 -2.36
N ARG A 50 1.41 20.58 -2.44
CA ARG A 50 1.55 21.44 -1.25
C ARG A 50 0.29 21.44 -0.37
N ILE A 51 -0.89 21.46 -1.00
CA ILE A 51 -2.17 21.37 -0.29
C ILE A 51 -2.34 19.99 0.34
N SER A 52 -1.97 18.91 -0.36
CA SER A 52 -2.05 17.54 0.13
C SER A 52 -1.15 17.35 1.36
N GLU A 53 0.07 17.89 1.33
CA GLU A 53 1.02 17.86 2.45
C GLU A 53 0.49 18.68 3.64
N PHE A 54 0.01 19.90 3.40
CA PHE A 54 -0.50 20.76 4.47
C PHE A 54 -1.75 20.19 5.13
N LEU A 55 -2.66 19.61 4.33
CA LEU A 55 -3.89 19.00 4.83
C LEU A 55 -3.71 17.56 5.28
N ASP A 56 -2.51 16.97 5.13
CA ASP A 56 -2.26 15.54 5.37
C ASP A 56 -3.37 14.66 4.76
N TYR A 57 -3.58 14.82 3.45
CA TYR A 57 -4.62 14.13 2.70
C TYR A 57 -4.22 13.90 1.25
N ASN A 58 -4.38 12.67 0.75
CA ASN A 58 -4.06 12.32 -0.64
C ASN A 58 -5.20 12.69 -1.61
N PHE A 59 -5.17 13.90 -2.16
CA PHE A 59 -6.14 14.33 -3.18
C PHE A 59 -5.95 13.65 -4.55
N PHE A 60 -4.81 13.01 -4.80
CA PHE A 60 -4.59 12.29 -6.07
C PHE A 60 -5.44 11.03 -6.17
N SER A 61 -5.89 10.49 -5.04
CA SER A 61 -6.81 9.33 -4.97
C SER A 61 -8.11 9.54 -5.75
N TYR A 62 -8.60 10.78 -5.85
CA TYR A 62 -9.79 11.08 -6.66
C TYR A 62 -9.58 10.79 -8.15
N TYR A 63 -8.34 10.79 -8.63
CA TYR A 63 -7.99 10.51 -10.01
C TYR A 63 -7.59 9.04 -10.23
N GLU A 64 -7.32 8.26 -9.18
CA GLU A 64 -6.98 6.83 -9.25
C GLU A 64 -8.13 5.99 -9.85
N SER A 65 -9.38 6.42 -9.66
CA SER A 65 -10.55 5.79 -10.29
C SER A 65 -10.70 6.07 -11.80
N GLY A 66 -9.83 6.91 -12.37
CA GLY A 66 -9.81 7.19 -13.80
C GLY A 66 -9.53 5.94 -14.64
N LYS A 67 -10.05 5.90 -15.88
CA LYS A 67 -9.87 4.77 -16.83
C LYS A 67 -8.39 4.39 -17.07
N ALA A 68 -7.45 5.31 -16.84
CA ALA A 68 -6.01 5.05 -16.98
C ALA A 68 -5.43 4.33 -15.75
N PHE A 69 -5.72 4.80 -14.54
CA PHE A 69 -5.18 4.28 -13.29
C PHE A 69 -5.82 2.95 -12.87
N SER A 70 -7.15 2.82 -13.05
CA SER A 70 -7.87 1.54 -12.85
C SER A 70 -7.28 0.35 -13.62
N LYS A 71 -6.68 0.57 -14.79
CA LYS A 71 -6.01 -0.48 -15.58
C LYS A 71 -4.64 -0.85 -15.02
N ILE A 72 -3.89 0.14 -14.53
CA ILE A 72 -2.55 -0.05 -13.95
C ILE A 72 -2.65 -0.78 -12.62
N GLU A 73 -3.53 -0.33 -11.72
CA GLU A 73 -3.71 -0.90 -10.39
C GLU A 73 -4.25 -2.34 -10.44
N LEU A 74 -5.16 -2.63 -11.38
CA LEU A 74 -5.67 -3.99 -11.61
C LEU A 74 -4.55 -4.95 -12.03
N HIS A 75 -3.59 -4.49 -12.84
CA HIS A 75 -2.49 -5.31 -13.29
C HIS A 75 -1.51 -5.61 -12.14
N GLU A 76 -1.15 -4.59 -11.35
CA GLU A 76 -0.26 -4.77 -10.20
C GLU A 76 -0.88 -5.64 -9.11
N LYS A 77 -2.16 -5.42 -8.79
CA LYS A 77 -2.89 -6.24 -7.82
C LYS A 77 -2.98 -7.70 -8.26
N LYS A 78 -3.21 -7.96 -9.55
CA LYS A 78 -3.18 -9.31 -10.12
C LYS A 78 -1.80 -9.93 -10.05
N ARG A 79 -0.74 -9.18 -10.36
CA ARG A 79 0.65 -9.64 -10.26
C ARG A 79 1.02 -9.99 -8.82
N LEU A 80 0.68 -9.11 -7.87
CA LEU A 80 0.94 -9.34 -6.44
C LEU A 80 0.16 -10.55 -5.93
N ALA A 81 -1.12 -10.69 -6.30
CA ALA A 81 -1.91 -11.86 -5.92
C ALA A 81 -1.34 -13.17 -6.48
N ALA A 82 -0.86 -13.15 -7.73
CA ALA A 82 -0.19 -14.30 -8.33
C ALA A 82 1.11 -14.66 -7.60
N GLU A 83 1.94 -13.66 -7.26
CA GLU A 83 3.19 -13.90 -6.52
C GLU A 83 2.92 -14.41 -5.10
N VAL A 84 1.94 -13.85 -4.39
CA VAL A 84 1.54 -14.33 -3.07
C VAL A 84 1.08 -15.79 -3.13
N ASN A 85 0.31 -16.16 -4.15
CA ASN A 85 -0.13 -17.56 -4.31
C ASN A 85 1.04 -18.49 -4.63
N ARG A 86 1.97 -18.07 -5.48
CA ARG A 86 3.20 -18.80 -5.78
C ARG A 86 4.06 -19.01 -4.53
N LEU A 87 4.27 -17.96 -3.74
CA LEU A 87 5.03 -18.03 -2.50
C LEU A 87 4.37 -18.93 -1.45
N LYS A 88 3.04 -18.88 -1.32
CA LYS A 88 2.29 -19.80 -0.46
C LYS A 88 2.49 -21.27 -0.88
N ALA A 89 2.42 -21.56 -2.18
CA ALA A 89 2.64 -22.91 -2.68
C ALA A 89 4.06 -23.41 -2.37
N LEU A 90 5.06 -22.55 -2.60
CA LEU A 90 6.47 -22.87 -2.30
C LEU A 90 6.71 -23.12 -0.81
N LEU A 91 6.08 -22.33 0.07
CA LEU A 91 6.16 -22.52 1.51
C LEU A 91 5.56 -23.87 1.93
N ILE A 92 4.39 -24.24 1.41
CA ILE A 92 3.77 -25.54 1.70
C ILE A 92 4.68 -26.69 1.29
N GLU A 93 5.29 -26.60 0.11
CA GLU A 93 6.23 -27.62 -0.37
C GLU A 93 7.48 -27.72 0.54
N LYS A 94 8.05 -26.58 0.92
CA LYS A 94 9.21 -26.53 1.82
C LYS A 94 8.89 -27.09 3.21
N THR A 95 7.72 -26.77 3.76
CA THR A 95 7.28 -27.33 5.06
C THR A 95 7.17 -28.85 4.98
N LYS A 96 6.56 -29.41 3.92
CA LYS A 96 6.48 -30.86 3.73
C LYS A 96 7.86 -31.52 3.64
N ALA A 97 8.80 -30.89 2.93
CA ALA A 97 10.17 -31.40 2.82
C ALA A 97 10.88 -31.41 4.18
N LEU A 98 10.71 -30.37 5.00
CA LEU A 98 11.25 -30.31 6.35
C LEU A 98 10.70 -31.41 7.25
N GLU A 99 9.37 -31.63 7.25
CA GLU A 99 8.75 -32.71 8.02
C GLU A 99 9.29 -34.09 7.63
N LEU A 100 9.49 -34.34 6.33
CA LEU A 100 10.09 -35.60 5.86
C LEU A 100 11.54 -35.74 6.32
N GLN A 101 12.31 -34.66 6.27
CA GLN A 101 13.70 -34.64 6.73
C GLN A 101 13.81 -34.89 8.23
N GLU A 102 12.93 -34.30 9.05
CA GLU A 102 12.88 -34.56 10.49
C GLU A 102 12.55 -36.02 10.80
N ARG A 103 11.60 -36.61 10.07
CA ARG A 103 11.27 -38.04 10.20
C ARG A 103 12.46 -38.93 9.85
N LEU A 104 13.16 -38.62 8.75
CA LEU A 104 14.36 -39.35 8.33
C LEU A 104 15.47 -39.26 9.37
N ASN A 105 15.74 -38.07 9.88
CA ASN A 105 16.74 -37.87 10.94
C ASN A 105 16.41 -38.71 12.18
N LYS A 106 15.14 -38.75 12.59
CA LYS A 106 14.69 -39.58 13.73
C LYS A 106 14.91 -41.07 13.49
N VAL A 107 14.61 -41.56 12.27
CA VAL A 107 14.86 -42.96 11.90
C VAL A 107 16.35 -43.27 11.90
N GLN A 108 17.19 -42.40 11.33
CA GLN A 108 18.64 -42.55 11.31
C GLN A 108 19.23 -42.63 12.72
N LEU A 109 18.81 -41.74 13.63
CA LEU A 109 19.23 -41.76 15.03
C LEU A 109 18.87 -43.07 15.73
N ASN A 110 17.66 -43.59 15.49
CA ASN A 110 17.26 -44.88 16.05
C ASN A 110 18.13 -46.03 15.51
N THR A 111 18.41 -46.04 14.21
CA THR A 111 19.27 -47.07 13.58
C THR A 111 20.68 -47.01 14.13
N ILE A 112 21.26 -45.81 14.28
CA ILE A 112 22.58 -45.63 14.90
C ILE A 112 22.59 -46.21 16.31
N SER A 113 21.58 -45.89 17.13
CA SER A 113 21.47 -46.40 18.49
C SER A 113 21.38 -47.94 18.56
N LEU A 114 20.67 -48.57 17.62
CA LEU A 114 20.58 -50.03 17.53
C LEU A 114 21.93 -50.66 17.13
N LEU A 115 22.63 -50.05 16.16
CA LEU A 115 23.94 -50.52 15.71
C LEU A 115 24.99 -50.38 16.81
N GLU A 116 24.99 -49.26 17.55
CA GLU A 116 25.87 -49.08 18.71
C GLU A 116 25.63 -50.18 19.74
N ARG A 117 24.38 -50.48 20.09
CA ARG A 117 24.04 -51.54 21.06
C ARG A 117 24.47 -52.94 20.59
N GLY A 118 24.34 -53.24 19.30
CA GLY A 118 24.74 -54.53 18.73
C GLY A 118 26.26 -54.70 18.56
N GLN A 119 27.04 -53.61 18.60
CA GLN A 119 28.51 -53.66 18.57
C GLN A 119 29.14 -53.86 19.96
N PHE A 120 28.38 -53.70 21.05
CA PHE A 120 28.82 -53.93 22.43
C PHE A 120 28.34 -55.26 23.04
N SER A 121 27.79 -56.16 22.22
CA SER A 121 27.30 -57.50 22.61
C SER A 121 28.10 -58.63 21.99
#